data_AF-A0A554LBT3-F1
#
_entry.id   AF-A0A554LBT3-F1
#
_cell.length_a   1.000
_cell.length_b   1.000
_cell.length_c   1.000
_cell.angle_alpha   90.00
_cell.angle_beta   90.00
_cell.angle_gamma   90.00
#
_symmetry.space_group_name_H-M   'P 1'
#
loop_
_entity.id
_entity.type
_entity.pdbx_description
1 polymer ?
#
loop_
_entity_poly.entity_id
_entity_poly.type
_entity_poly.pdbx_seq_one_letter_code
_entity_poly.pdbx_strand_id
1 'polypeptide(L)'
;LHISIRNYSLALINELSSGETLTNFIKKAATPEEPEIYLVAGGIKRHLPSPAVFYLWGGDESKISRIPTGLFDSLSLGTEVGAAVKGSGPEIYLLDKGKKDHIVSPEVFTAWGLTESQVTIVNDQYLANLPNGPEIGFLIRANGLPQVYKVEFGKKAWVPDPNIFIAWGFSFNDVAVIDPLLAGTLPDDSALTLFAKTSANSSIVYLLNQTDKKQFSESAVLEAWSNNAPPSISGLINNLQTLGNPTKLAKGPGQEIYLLLSGKKYHLVDYDAFIAFNYNLNQVTHVSGETINAVAYGGELNRLIRGSGPEIYLVENGQKRHIPSPEIFSSYGWSWASITAMPNSFVAQLPPGPDVPFNLPSVPSLNITANGPYTVLNSSGQTIANANGGEHLSASYYNGTYYLLNASNATLWSGSASIKFVPNSGDVIMEISSYSDPNWNGSVNYNRFRGAIEVVRSGSGTWAVNEL
;
A
#
# COMPACT_ATOMS: atom_id res chain seq x y z
N LEU A 1 -43.15 -18.57 -28.59
CA LEU A 1 -44.20 -19.05 -27.67
C LEU A 1 -45.51 -18.39 -28.06
N HIS A 2 -46.55 -19.17 -28.39
CA HIS A 2 -47.92 -18.67 -28.50
C HIS A 2 -48.53 -18.64 -27.11
N ILE A 3 -49.06 -17.49 -26.67
CA ILE A 3 -49.96 -17.45 -25.51
C ILE A 3 -51.14 -18.35 -25.84
N SER A 4 -51.42 -19.35 -24.99
CA SER A 4 -52.62 -20.17 -25.17
C SER A 4 -53.84 -19.33 -24.81
N ILE A 5 -54.51 -18.80 -25.84
CA ILE A 5 -55.68 -17.91 -25.76
C ILE A 5 -56.92 -18.67 -25.20
N ARG A 6 -56.82 -19.99 -24.96
CA ARG A 6 -57.95 -20.88 -24.64
C ARG A 6 -58.63 -20.62 -23.28
N ASN A 7 -58.10 -19.72 -22.44
CA ASN A 7 -58.68 -19.41 -21.12
C ASN A 7 -59.36 -18.03 -21.04
N TYR A 8 -59.47 -17.29 -22.15
CA TYR A 8 -60.15 -15.99 -22.17
C TYR A 8 -61.54 -16.09 -22.79
N SER A 9 -62.48 -15.27 -22.32
CA SER A 9 -63.82 -15.24 -22.87
C SER A 9 -63.78 -14.81 -24.35
N LEU A 10 -64.65 -15.38 -25.18
CA LEU A 10 -64.73 -15.09 -26.63
C LEU A 10 -64.90 -13.58 -26.91
N ALA A 11 -65.54 -12.85 -26.00
CA ALA A 11 -65.73 -11.40 -26.07
C ALA A 11 -64.41 -10.62 -25.90
N LEU A 12 -63.52 -11.05 -25.00
CA LEU A 12 -62.20 -10.44 -24.76
C LEU A 12 -61.20 -10.71 -25.90
N ILE A 13 -61.35 -11.86 -26.58
CA ILE A 13 -60.52 -12.26 -27.73
C ILE A 13 -60.86 -11.42 -28.97
N ASN A 14 -62.13 -11.03 -29.11
CA ASN A 14 -62.63 -10.23 -30.23
C ASN A 14 -62.19 -8.74 -30.19
N GLU A 15 -61.57 -8.28 -29.09
CA GLU A 15 -61.00 -6.94 -28.98
C GLU A 15 -59.56 -6.83 -29.53
N LEU A 16 -58.95 -7.96 -29.94
CA LEU A 16 -57.62 -7.99 -30.57
C LEU A 16 -57.73 -7.80 -32.09
N SER A 17 -56.87 -6.98 -32.69
CA SER A 17 -56.86 -6.77 -34.14
C SER A 17 -56.37 -8.04 -34.86
N SER A 18 -56.99 -8.41 -36.00
CA SER A 18 -56.59 -9.60 -36.75
C SER A 18 -55.15 -9.48 -37.26
N GLY A 19 -54.24 -10.33 -36.78
CA GLY A 19 -52.85 -10.41 -37.25
C GLY A 19 -51.78 -10.07 -36.20
N GLU A 20 -52.14 -9.68 -34.97
CA GLU A 20 -51.18 -9.38 -33.91
C GLU A 20 -50.66 -10.67 -33.23
N THR A 21 -49.34 -10.90 -33.27
CA THR A 21 -48.68 -11.93 -32.43
C THR A 21 -48.46 -11.39 -31.04
N LEU A 22 -49.28 -11.83 -30.07
CA LEU A 22 -49.08 -11.54 -28.66
C LEU A 22 -47.73 -12.10 -28.17
N THR A 23 -46.94 -11.21 -27.60
CA THR A 23 -45.70 -11.51 -26.89
C THR A 23 -45.95 -11.63 -25.38
N ASN A 24 -44.95 -12.10 -24.64
CA ASN A 24 -45.05 -12.17 -23.18
C ASN A 24 -44.93 -10.79 -22.51
N PHE A 25 -44.63 -9.71 -23.26
CA PHE A 25 -44.57 -8.35 -22.73
C PHE A 25 -45.77 -7.56 -23.20
N ILE A 26 -46.53 -7.00 -22.26
CA ILE A 26 -47.77 -6.28 -22.56
C ILE A 26 -47.75 -4.86 -21.99
N LYS A 27 -48.47 -3.96 -22.67
CA LYS A 27 -48.88 -2.64 -22.17
C LYS A 27 -50.40 -2.51 -22.27
N LYS A 28 -51.01 -1.73 -21.38
CA LYS A 28 -52.42 -1.33 -21.49
C LYS A 28 -52.61 -0.44 -22.73
N ALA A 29 -53.73 -0.60 -23.45
CA ALA A 29 -54.09 0.26 -24.56
C ALA A 29 -54.18 1.74 -24.12
N ALA A 30 -53.85 2.66 -25.03
CA ALA A 30 -53.51 4.07 -24.80
C ALA A 30 -54.19 4.75 -23.59
N THR A 31 -53.37 5.11 -22.61
CA THR A 31 -53.67 6.04 -21.51
C THR A 31 -52.94 7.38 -21.75
N PRO A 32 -53.36 8.50 -21.14
CA PRO A 32 -52.63 9.77 -21.20
C PRO A 32 -51.21 9.70 -20.62
N GLU A 33 -50.96 8.76 -19.71
CA GLU A 33 -49.66 8.43 -19.14
C GLU A 33 -49.00 7.29 -19.94
N GLU A 34 -47.67 7.27 -20.03
CA GLU A 34 -46.95 6.15 -20.66
C GLU A 34 -47.21 4.85 -19.89
N PRO A 35 -47.87 3.84 -20.50
CA PRO A 35 -48.26 2.65 -19.77
C PRO A 35 -47.04 1.78 -19.44
N GLU A 36 -46.94 1.39 -18.16
CA GLU A 36 -45.96 0.45 -17.61
C GLU A 36 -45.94 -0.89 -18.37
N ILE A 37 -44.79 -1.56 -18.38
CA ILE A 37 -44.59 -2.84 -19.05
C ILE A 37 -44.85 -3.99 -18.06
N TYR A 38 -45.61 -4.98 -18.50
CA TYR A 38 -45.88 -6.18 -17.71
C TYR A 38 -45.41 -7.43 -18.43
N LEU A 39 -44.83 -8.37 -17.68
CA LEU A 39 -44.57 -9.73 -18.11
C LEU A 39 -45.80 -10.61 -17.85
N VAL A 40 -46.26 -11.34 -18.86
CA VAL A 40 -47.28 -12.38 -18.71
C VAL A 40 -46.61 -13.75 -18.67
N ALA A 41 -46.68 -14.40 -17.51
CA ALA A 41 -46.17 -15.75 -17.33
C ALA A 41 -47.15 -16.56 -16.48
N GLY A 42 -47.56 -17.74 -16.98
CA GLY A 42 -48.53 -18.60 -16.30
C GLY A 42 -49.94 -17.99 -16.17
N GLY A 43 -50.32 -17.07 -17.06
CA GLY A 43 -51.63 -16.39 -17.02
C GLY A 43 -51.73 -15.23 -16.02
N ILE A 44 -50.64 -14.89 -15.35
CA ILE A 44 -50.55 -13.77 -14.38
C ILE A 44 -49.73 -12.66 -15.04
N LYS A 45 -50.20 -11.41 -14.95
CA LYS A 45 -49.41 -10.23 -15.34
C LYS A 45 -48.57 -9.78 -14.15
N ARG A 46 -47.31 -9.45 -14.39
CA ARG A 46 -46.38 -8.98 -13.36
C ARG A 46 -45.67 -7.72 -13.83
N HIS A 47 -45.60 -6.72 -12.97
CA HIS A 47 -44.97 -5.44 -13.31
C HIS A 47 -43.46 -5.61 -13.51
N LEU A 48 -42.92 -4.99 -14.57
CA LEU A 48 -41.49 -4.85 -14.78
C LEU A 48 -41.06 -3.46 -14.29
N PRO A 49 -40.42 -3.35 -13.12
CA PRO A 49 -40.25 -2.07 -12.41
C PRO A 49 -39.29 -1.09 -13.06
N SER A 50 -38.54 -1.55 -14.06
CA SER A 50 -37.62 -0.70 -14.78
C SER A 50 -37.35 -1.21 -16.20
N PRO A 51 -36.92 -0.32 -17.11
CA PRO A 51 -36.41 -0.73 -18.41
C PRO A 51 -35.29 -1.76 -18.32
N ALA A 52 -34.44 -1.68 -17.28
CA ALA A 52 -33.36 -2.65 -17.07
C ALA A 52 -33.90 -4.07 -16.90
N VAL A 53 -34.91 -4.28 -16.03
CA VAL A 53 -35.53 -5.60 -15.87
C VAL A 53 -36.17 -6.06 -17.18
N PHE A 54 -36.86 -5.18 -17.91
CA PHE A 54 -37.42 -5.52 -19.21
C PHE A 54 -36.37 -6.06 -20.20
N TYR A 55 -35.24 -5.37 -20.34
CA TYR A 55 -34.15 -5.81 -21.22
C TYR A 55 -33.46 -7.08 -20.72
N LEU A 56 -33.28 -7.25 -19.41
CA LEU A 56 -32.74 -8.50 -18.84
C LEU A 56 -33.60 -9.71 -19.20
N TRP A 57 -34.92 -9.54 -19.22
CA TRP A 57 -35.88 -10.55 -19.67
C TRP A 57 -35.87 -10.79 -21.20
N GLY A 58 -34.95 -10.17 -21.94
CA GLY A 58 -34.86 -10.26 -23.40
C GLY A 58 -35.91 -9.42 -24.12
N GLY A 59 -36.50 -8.47 -23.41
CA GLY A 59 -37.40 -7.46 -23.96
C GLY A 59 -36.71 -6.60 -25.01
N ASP A 60 -37.51 -6.21 -25.99
CA ASP A 60 -37.21 -5.20 -26.98
C ASP A 60 -38.53 -4.51 -27.32
N GLU A 61 -38.52 -3.23 -27.71
CA GLU A 61 -39.76 -2.48 -27.97
C GLU A 61 -40.64 -3.16 -29.03
N SER A 62 -40.03 -3.84 -30.01
CA SER A 62 -40.76 -4.65 -31.02
C SER A 62 -41.52 -5.84 -30.42
N LYS A 63 -41.13 -6.28 -29.22
CA LYS A 63 -41.73 -7.39 -28.49
C LYS A 63 -42.77 -6.94 -27.48
N ILE A 64 -43.27 -5.71 -27.53
CA ILE A 64 -44.33 -5.22 -26.65
C ILE A 64 -45.68 -5.28 -27.36
N SER A 65 -46.62 -6.03 -26.78
CA SER A 65 -47.99 -6.09 -27.26
C SER A 65 -48.86 -5.08 -26.51
N ARG A 66 -49.59 -4.21 -27.21
CA ARG A 66 -50.61 -3.37 -26.58
C ARG A 66 -51.92 -4.13 -26.55
N ILE A 67 -52.50 -4.31 -25.37
CA ILE A 67 -53.76 -5.06 -25.22
C ILE A 67 -54.89 -4.17 -24.70
N PRO A 68 -56.15 -4.44 -25.09
CA PRO A 68 -57.32 -3.71 -24.60
C PRO A 68 -57.41 -3.68 -23.07
N THR A 69 -57.96 -2.58 -22.54
CA THR A 69 -58.12 -2.34 -21.09
C THR A 69 -58.87 -3.47 -20.39
N GLY A 70 -59.96 -3.98 -20.98
CA GLY A 70 -60.74 -5.09 -20.39
C GLY A 70 -59.93 -6.38 -20.27
N LEU A 71 -59.18 -6.75 -21.31
CA LEU A 71 -58.28 -7.90 -21.28
C LEU A 71 -57.15 -7.70 -20.26
N PHE A 72 -56.52 -6.53 -20.24
CA PHE A 72 -55.47 -6.21 -19.28
C PHE A 72 -55.95 -6.34 -17.83
N ASP A 73 -57.12 -5.76 -17.51
CA ASP A 73 -57.67 -5.75 -16.15
C ASP A 73 -58.19 -7.13 -15.72
N SER A 74 -58.50 -8.03 -16.67
CA SER A 74 -58.88 -9.42 -16.37
C SER A 74 -57.72 -10.31 -15.91
N LEU A 75 -56.47 -9.94 -16.21
CA LEU A 75 -55.29 -10.68 -15.79
C LEU A 75 -54.99 -10.40 -14.32
N SER A 76 -54.85 -11.45 -13.52
CA SER A 76 -54.43 -11.33 -12.12
C SER A 76 -53.05 -10.67 -12.04
N LEU A 77 -52.92 -9.68 -11.15
CA LEU A 77 -51.65 -9.02 -10.86
C LEU A 77 -50.84 -9.89 -9.89
N GLY A 78 -49.66 -10.32 -10.33
CA GLY A 78 -48.68 -11.01 -9.49
C GLY A 78 -47.71 -10.05 -8.83
N THR A 79 -46.75 -10.61 -8.09
CA THR A 79 -45.63 -9.85 -7.53
C THR A 79 -44.77 -9.24 -8.63
N GLU A 80 -44.08 -8.15 -8.29
CA GLU A 80 -43.11 -7.50 -9.16
C GLU A 80 -41.98 -8.46 -9.56
N VAL A 81 -41.50 -8.32 -10.79
CA VAL A 81 -40.50 -9.22 -11.39
C VAL A 81 -39.09 -8.67 -11.16
N GLY A 82 -38.19 -9.50 -10.64
CA GLY A 82 -36.75 -9.24 -10.62
C GLY A 82 -36.02 -9.91 -11.80
N ALA A 83 -34.69 -9.98 -11.74
CA ALA A 83 -33.91 -10.72 -12.72
C ALA A 83 -33.90 -12.24 -12.48
N ALA A 84 -34.31 -12.70 -11.28
CA ALA A 84 -34.25 -14.11 -10.90
C ALA A 84 -35.48 -14.89 -11.35
N VAL A 85 -35.26 -16.09 -11.89
CA VAL A 85 -36.30 -16.96 -12.43
C VAL A 85 -36.07 -18.42 -12.07
N LYS A 86 -37.15 -19.20 -11.92
CA LYS A 86 -37.09 -20.66 -11.80
C LYS A 86 -38.27 -21.34 -12.50
N GLY A 87 -38.09 -22.62 -12.80
CA GLY A 87 -39.16 -23.52 -13.26
C GLY A 87 -39.83 -24.23 -12.09
N SER A 88 -40.39 -25.41 -12.36
CA SER A 88 -40.89 -26.33 -11.34
C SER A 88 -39.76 -26.99 -10.54
N GLY A 89 -38.55 -27.05 -11.11
CA GLY A 89 -37.35 -27.61 -10.48
C GLY A 89 -36.69 -26.70 -9.43
N PRO A 90 -35.64 -27.20 -8.75
CA PRO A 90 -34.93 -26.44 -7.72
C PRO A 90 -34.06 -25.31 -8.29
N GLU A 91 -33.52 -25.48 -9.50
CA GLU A 91 -32.55 -24.56 -10.10
C GLU A 91 -33.09 -23.14 -10.30
N ILE A 92 -32.25 -22.16 -9.95
CA ILE A 92 -32.55 -20.73 -10.07
C ILE A 92 -31.56 -20.10 -11.05
N TYR A 93 -32.06 -19.20 -11.88
CA TYR A 93 -31.29 -18.52 -12.91
C TYR A 93 -31.44 -17.01 -12.78
N LEU A 94 -30.40 -16.26 -13.14
CA LEU A 94 -30.48 -14.84 -13.44
C LEU A 94 -30.72 -14.66 -14.95
N LEU A 95 -31.62 -13.75 -15.32
CA LEU A 95 -31.77 -13.41 -16.72
C LEU A 95 -30.76 -12.37 -17.15
N ASP A 96 -30.03 -12.69 -18.21
CA ASP A 96 -28.99 -11.85 -18.81
C ASP A 96 -29.30 -11.58 -20.29
N LYS A 97 -30.02 -10.49 -20.55
CA LYS A 97 -30.54 -10.11 -21.88
C LYS A 97 -31.17 -11.27 -22.67
N GLY A 98 -32.11 -11.96 -22.03
CA GLY A 98 -32.85 -13.08 -22.62
C GLY A 98 -32.11 -14.41 -22.61
N LYS A 99 -30.93 -14.50 -22.01
CA LYS A 99 -30.28 -15.76 -21.61
C LYS A 99 -30.60 -16.08 -20.16
N LYS A 100 -30.41 -17.33 -19.76
CA LYS A 100 -30.49 -17.77 -18.36
C LYS A 100 -29.10 -18.18 -17.85
N ASP A 101 -28.66 -17.52 -16.80
CA ASP A 101 -27.38 -17.75 -16.16
C ASP A 101 -27.62 -18.48 -14.84
N HIS A 102 -27.06 -19.67 -14.68
CA HIS A 102 -27.44 -20.58 -13.61
C HIS A 102 -26.73 -20.22 -12.30
N ILE A 103 -27.45 -20.09 -11.19
CA ILE A 103 -26.86 -19.83 -9.86
C ILE A 103 -26.38 -21.14 -9.26
N VAL A 104 -25.06 -21.30 -9.09
CA VAL A 104 -24.46 -22.60 -8.78
C VAL A 104 -24.73 -23.14 -7.37
N SER A 105 -25.17 -22.29 -6.43
CA SER A 105 -25.46 -22.73 -5.06
C SER A 105 -26.37 -21.77 -4.26
N PRO A 106 -27.00 -22.25 -3.17
CA PRO A 106 -27.78 -21.39 -2.25
C PRO A 106 -26.95 -20.28 -1.58
N GLU A 107 -25.66 -20.52 -1.34
CA GLU A 107 -24.74 -19.51 -0.80
C GLU A 107 -24.53 -18.38 -1.81
N VAL A 108 -24.41 -18.69 -3.11
CA VAL A 108 -24.33 -17.68 -4.17
C VAL A 108 -25.64 -16.92 -4.27
N PHE A 109 -26.79 -17.61 -4.23
CA PHE A 109 -28.10 -16.96 -4.21
C PHE A 109 -28.19 -15.90 -3.09
N THR A 110 -27.76 -16.26 -1.89
CA THR A 110 -27.71 -15.35 -0.73
C THR A 110 -26.69 -14.23 -0.92
N ALA A 111 -25.51 -14.53 -1.48
CA ALA A 111 -24.47 -13.54 -1.73
C ALA A 111 -24.89 -12.47 -2.75
N TRP A 112 -25.73 -12.83 -3.72
CA TRP A 112 -26.35 -11.90 -4.65
C TRP A 112 -27.49 -11.08 -4.02
N GLY A 113 -27.78 -11.27 -2.73
CA GLY A 113 -28.81 -10.54 -2.00
C GLY A 113 -30.23 -10.91 -2.41
N LEU A 114 -30.39 -12.06 -3.06
CA LEU A 114 -31.68 -12.55 -3.53
C LEU A 114 -32.43 -13.24 -2.39
N THR A 115 -33.76 -13.18 -2.49
CA THR A 115 -34.70 -13.86 -1.61
C THR A 115 -35.74 -14.59 -2.45
N GLU A 116 -36.34 -15.65 -1.90
CA GLU A 116 -37.34 -16.47 -2.62
C GLU A 116 -38.52 -15.64 -3.15
N SER A 117 -38.88 -14.55 -2.48
CA SER A 117 -39.95 -13.66 -2.93
C SER A 117 -39.62 -12.87 -4.21
N GLN A 118 -38.34 -12.76 -4.56
CA GLN A 118 -37.87 -12.09 -5.78
C GLN A 118 -37.73 -13.05 -6.97
N VAL A 119 -37.88 -14.37 -6.74
CA VAL A 119 -37.74 -15.38 -7.78
C VAL A 119 -39.06 -15.56 -8.52
N THR A 120 -39.04 -15.28 -9.82
CA THR A 120 -40.22 -15.46 -10.66
C THR A 120 -40.35 -16.90 -11.12
N ILE A 121 -41.47 -17.55 -10.81
CA ILE A 121 -41.77 -18.89 -11.32
C ILE A 121 -42.35 -18.77 -12.74
N VAL A 122 -41.70 -19.44 -13.70
CA VAL A 122 -42.13 -19.54 -15.10
C VAL A 122 -42.43 -20.98 -15.48
N ASN A 123 -43.10 -21.17 -16.61
CA ASN A 123 -43.32 -22.51 -17.15
C ASN A 123 -42.00 -23.14 -17.62
N ASP A 124 -41.84 -24.44 -17.39
CA ASP A 124 -40.61 -25.18 -17.72
C ASP A 124 -40.24 -25.11 -19.19
N GLN A 125 -41.22 -25.10 -20.11
CA GLN A 125 -40.96 -24.96 -21.54
C GLN A 125 -40.44 -23.55 -21.89
N TYR A 126 -40.91 -22.51 -21.20
CA TYR A 126 -40.35 -21.16 -21.37
C TYR A 126 -38.89 -21.13 -20.94
N LEU A 127 -38.59 -21.65 -19.74
CA LEU A 127 -37.24 -21.70 -19.20
C LEU A 127 -36.30 -22.56 -20.05
N ALA A 128 -36.77 -23.69 -20.58
CA ALA A 128 -35.99 -24.57 -21.45
C ALA A 128 -35.62 -23.92 -22.80
N ASN A 129 -36.44 -22.97 -23.28
CA ASN A 129 -36.21 -22.27 -24.55
C ASN A 129 -35.26 -21.07 -24.44
N LEU A 130 -34.94 -20.61 -23.22
CA LEU A 130 -33.95 -19.55 -23.04
C LEU A 130 -32.54 -20.11 -23.30
N PRO A 131 -31.70 -19.44 -24.11
CA PRO A 131 -30.31 -19.83 -24.27
C PRO A 131 -29.58 -19.83 -22.92
N ASN A 132 -28.72 -20.81 -22.70
CA ASN A 132 -27.86 -20.85 -21.51
C ASN A 132 -26.79 -19.75 -21.62
N GLY A 133 -26.53 -19.07 -20.51
CA GLY A 133 -25.34 -18.26 -20.31
C GLY A 133 -24.38 -18.93 -19.32
N PRO A 134 -23.45 -18.16 -18.70
CA PRO A 134 -22.48 -18.71 -17.76
C PRO A 134 -23.12 -19.23 -16.47
N GLU A 135 -22.35 -20.03 -15.73
CA GLU A 135 -22.59 -20.33 -14.33
C GLU A 135 -22.26 -19.09 -13.48
N ILE A 136 -23.17 -18.70 -12.58
CA ILE A 136 -23.06 -17.55 -11.70
C ILE A 136 -22.52 -18.00 -10.35
N GLY A 137 -21.35 -17.46 -10.00
CA GLY A 137 -20.69 -17.63 -8.71
C GLY A 137 -20.55 -16.32 -7.92
N PHE A 138 -19.55 -16.28 -7.04
CA PHE A 138 -19.20 -15.09 -6.23
C PHE A 138 -18.34 -14.08 -6.99
N LEU A 139 -17.86 -14.40 -8.19
CA LEU A 139 -16.94 -13.56 -8.95
C LEU A 139 -17.54 -13.27 -10.32
N ILE A 140 -17.60 -11.98 -10.67
CA ILE A 140 -18.16 -11.53 -11.94
C ILE A 140 -17.26 -10.51 -12.63
N ARG A 141 -17.45 -10.39 -13.94
CA ARG A 141 -16.94 -9.27 -14.73
C ARG A 141 -17.99 -8.90 -15.77
N ALA A 142 -18.22 -7.60 -15.95
CA ALA A 142 -19.08 -7.11 -17.02
C ALA A 142 -18.40 -7.29 -18.38
N ASN A 143 -19.13 -7.79 -19.38
CA ASN A 143 -18.62 -8.02 -20.71
C ASN A 143 -18.06 -6.73 -21.33
N GLY A 144 -16.86 -6.81 -21.90
CA GLY A 144 -16.14 -5.64 -22.45
C GLY A 144 -15.43 -4.76 -21.42
N LEU A 145 -15.56 -5.02 -20.12
CA LEU A 145 -14.85 -4.31 -19.05
C LEU A 145 -13.78 -5.20 -18.40
N PRO A 146 -12.62 -4.66 -17.98
CA PRO A 146 -11.55 -5.46 -17.38
C PRO A 146 -11.77 -5.75 -15.88
N GLN A 147 -12.63 -5.00 -15.20
CA GLN A 147 -12.78 -5.02 -13.74
C GLN A 147 -13.46 -6.31 -13.27
N VAL A 148 -12.77 -7.07 -12.42
CA VAL A 148 -13.33 -8.23 -11.72
C VAL A 148 -13.90 -7.79 -10.39
N TYR A 149 -15.10 -8.26 -10.07
CA TYR A 149 -15.78 -7.96 -8.83
C TYR A 149 -16.10 -9.25 -8.07
N LYS A 150 -16.02 -9.15 -6.75
CA LYS A 150 -16.60 -10.14 -5.85
C LYS A 150 -18.01 -9.70 -5.46
N VAL A 151 -18.97 -10.61 -5.51
CA VAL A 151 -20.36 -10.40 -5.12
C VAL A 151 -20.64 -11.04 -3.78
N GLU A 152 -21.04 -10.23 -2.81
CA GLU A 152 -21.51 -10.68 -1.50
C GLU A 152 -22.46 -9.65 -0.90
N PHE A 153 -23.40 -10.11 -0.06
CA PHE A 153 -24.39 -9.26 0.61
C PHE A 153 -25.17 -8.33 -0.34
N GLY A 154 -25.43 -8.79 -1.57
CA GLY A 154 -26.17 -8.04 -2.59
C GLY A 154 -25.40 -6.87 -3.21
N LYS A 155 -24.07 -6.81 -3.01
CA LYS A 155 -23.20 -5.76 -3.57
C LYS A 155 -22.02 -6.36 -4.32
N LYS A 156 -21.38 -5.55 -5.16
CA LYS A 156 -20.15 -5.92 -5.87
C LYS A 156 -18.96 -5.09 -5.38
N ALA A 157 -17.91 -5.76 -4.94
CA ALA A 157 -16.65 -5.13 -4.52
C ALA A 157 -15.60 -5.33 -5.61
N TRP A 158 -15.03 -4.23 -6.11
CA TRP A 158 -13.96 -4.30 -7.12
C TRP A 158 -12.70 -4.95 -6.54
N VAL A 159 -12.06 -5.85 -7.29
CA VAL A 159 -10.74 -6.40 -6.94
C VAL A 159 -9.67 -5.64 -7.74
N PRO A 160 -8.91 -4.72 -7.11
CA PRO A 160 -8.11 -3.75 -7.85
C PRO A 160 -6.78 -4.29 -8.40
N ASP A 161 -6.28 -5.39 -7.85
CA ASP A 161 -4.99 -5.96 -8.23
C ASP A 161 -5.04 -7.51 -8.31
N PRO A 162 -4.41 -8.15 -9.31
CA PRO A 162 -4.34 -9.61 -9.42
C PRO A 162 -3.70 -10.30 -8.21
N ASN A 163 -2.73 -9.69 -7.53
CA ASN A 163 -2.13 -10.28 -6.34
C ASN A 163 -3.11 -10.26 -5.16
N ILE A 164 -3.97 -9.23 -5.05
CA ILE A 164 -5.08 -9.25 -4.08
C ILE A 164 -6.04 -10.39 -4.43
N PHE A 165 -6.39 -10.53 -5.70
CA PHE A 165 -7.28 -11.59 -6.17
C PHE A 165 -6.76 -12.99 -5.76
N ILE A 166 -5.48 -13.27 -6.01
CA ILE A 166 -4.87 -14.56 -5.65
C ILE A 166 -4.66 -14.70 -4.14
N ALA A 167 -4.28 -13.63 -3.43
CA ALA A 167 -4.14 -13.66 -1.96
C ALA A 167 -5.47 -13.94 -1.24
N TRP A 168 -6.60 -13.62 -1.86
CA TRP A 168 -7.94 -14.00 -1.39
C TRP A 168 -8.35 -15.43 -1.77
N GLY A 169 -7.48 -16.16 -2.47
CA GLY A 169 -7.73 -17.53 -2.91
C GLY A 169 -8.63 -17.64 -4.14
N PHE A 170 -8.88 -16.54 -4.84
CA PHE A 170 -9.74 -16.56 -6.02
C PHE A 170 -9.03 -17.10 -7.26
N SER A 171 -9.81 -17.67 -8.18
CA SER A 171 -9.38 -18.18 -9.48
C SER A 171 -10.10 -17.45 -10.62
N PHE A 172 -9.36 -17.06 -11.66
CA PHE A 172 -9.94 -16.39 -12.83
C PHE A 172 -10.89 -17.29 -13.62
N ASN A 173 -10.78 -18.61 -13.45
CA ASN A 173 -11.70 -19.58 -14.06
C ASN A 173 -13.10 -19.52 -13.45
N ASP A 174 -13.23 -18.99 -12.23
CA ASP A 174 -14.51 -18.89 -11.51
C ASP A 174 -15.23 -17.55 -11.79
N VAL A 175 -14.65 -16.69 -12.65
CA VAL A 175 -15.20 -15.37 -12.97
C VAL A 175 -16.26 -15.51 -14.07
N ALA A 176 -17.53 -15.31 -13.70
CA ALA A 176 -18.62 -15.26 -14.67
C ALA A 176 -18.58 -13.94 -15.48
N VAL A 177 -18.66 -14.05 -16.81
CA VAL A 177 -18.74 -12.88 -17.70
C VAL A 177 -20.19 -12.62 -18.07
N ILE A 178 -20.76 -11.53 -17.57
CA ILE A 178 -22.19 -11.18 -17.71
C ILE A 178 -22.39 -9.85 -18.44
N ASP A 179 -23.58 -9.55 -18.94
CA ASP A 179 -23.86 -8.25 -19.54
C ASP A 179 -23.69 -7.11 -18.52
N PRO A 180 -23.17 -5.93 -18.94
CA PRO A 180 -23.10 -4.75 -18.09
C PRO A 180 -24.43 -4.35 -17.45
N LEU A 181 -25.57 -4.64 -18.10
CA LEU A 181 -26.89 -4.37 -17.54
C LEU A 181 -27.16 -5.20 -16.28
N LEU A 182 -26.84 -6.50 -16.30
CA LEU A 182 -27.00 -7.37 -15.12
C LEU A 182 -26.00 -6.99 -14.04
N ALA A 183 -24.73 -6.75 -14.41
CA ALA A 183 -23.73 -6.26 -13.46
C ALA A 183 -24.14 -4.93 -12.80
N GLY A 184 -24.87 -4.08 -13.53
CA GLY A 184 -25.38 -2.79 -13.07
C GLY A 184 -26.48 -2.87 -12.02
N THR A 185 -27.15 -4.02 -11.84
CA THR A 185 -28.18 -4.17 -10.80
C THR A 185 -27.62 -4.31 -9.39
N LEU A 186 -26.32 -4.64 -9.27
CA LEU A 186 -25.61 -4.73 -8.00
C LEU A 186 -24.99 -3.37 -7.63
N PRO A 187 -25.33 -2.78 -6.47
CA PRO A 187 -24.63 -1.61 -5.94
C PRO A 187 -23.14 -1.88 -5.72
N ASP A 188 -22.31 -0.86 -5.91
CA ASP A 188 -20.89 -0.94 -5.58
C ASP A 188 -20.65 -1.00 -4.06
N ASP A 189 -19.65 -1.77 -3.67
CA ASP A 189 -19.05 -1.75 -2.34
C ASP A 189 -17.59 -1.27 -2.41
N SER A 190 -16.98 -1.04 -1.25
CA SER A 190 -15.56 -0.71 -1.16
C SER A 190 -14.70 -1.78 -1.83
N ALA A 191 -13.66 -1.35 -2.55
CA ALA A 191 -12.75 -2.26 -3.22
C ALA A 191 -12.12 -3.24 -2.22
N LEU A 192 -11.83 -4.46 -2.69
CA LEU A 192 -11.17 -5.46 -1.88
C LEU A 192 -9.76 -5.03 -1.51
N THR A 193 -9.40 -5.24 -0.25
CA THR A 193 -8.08 -5.00 0.30
C THR A 193 -7.51 -6.31 0.84
N LEU A 194 -6.23 -6.37 1.19
CA LEU A 194 -5.68 -7.55 1.88
C LEU A 194 -6.23 -7.76 3.30
N PHE A 195 -7.06 -6.84 3.78
CA PHE A 195 -7.56 -6.85 5.14
C PHE A 195 -9.02 -7.23 5.11
N ALA A 196 -9.44 -8.11 6.01
CA ALA A 196 -10.86 -8.47 6.07
C ALA A 196 -11.39 -8.64 7.48
N LYS A 197 -12.72 -8.59 7.55
CA LYS A 197 -13.55 -8.85 8.73
C LYS A 197 -14.69 -9.80 8.35
N THR A 198 -15.18 -10.54 9.35
CA THR A 198 -16.27 -11.50 9.19
C THR A 198 -17.64 -10.84 9.05
N SER A 199 -17.80 -9.61 9.53
CA SER A 199 -19.01 -8.81 9.42
C SER A 199 -18.69 -7.32 9.66
N ALA A 200 -19.62 -6.44 9.30
CA ALA A 200 -19.48 -4.99 9.50
C ALA A 200 -19.21 -4.60 10.97
N ASN A 201 -19.78 -5.36 11.91
CA ASN A 201 -19.69 -5.07 13.36
C ASN A 201 -18.49 -5.78 14.03
N SER A 202 -17.74 -6.60 13.30
CA SER A 202 -16.56 -7.26 13.87
C SER A 202 -15.46 -6.24 14.18
N SER A 203 -14.90 -6.32 15.39
CA SER A 203 -13.71 -5.53 15.76
C SER A 203 -12.41 -6.20 15.30
N ILE A 204 -12.45 -7.48 14.94
CA ILE A 204 -11.27 -8.27 14.60
C ILE A 204 -10.96 -8.13 13.12
N VAL A 205 -9.75 -7.67 12.80
CA VAL A 205 -9.23 -7.56 11.42
C VAL A 205 -8.19 -8.64 11.19
N TYR A 206 -8.24 -9.23 10.00
CA TYR A 206 -7.27 -10.22 9.54
C TYR A 206 -6.48 -9.69 8.34
N LEU A 207 -5.20 -10.04 8.26
CA LEU A 207 -4.40 -10.02 7.04
C LEU A 207 -4.65 -11.32 6.29
N LEU A 208 -4.94 -11.24 5.00
CA LEU A 208 -5.25 -12.40 4.17
C LEU A 208 -4.00 -12.91 3.43
N ASN A 209 -3.81 -14.22 3.52
CA ASN A 209 -2.91 -15.00 2.68
C ASN A 209 -3.70 -16.01 1.85
N GLN A 210 -3.05 -16.51 0.80
CA GLN A 210 -3.66 -17.48 -0.11
C GLN A 210 -4.20 -18.72 0.61
N THR A 211 -3.53 -19.17 1.67
CA THR A 211 -3.86 -20.43 2.39
C THR A 211 -4.31 -20.21 3.84
N ASP A 212 -4.08 -19.04 4.40
CA ASP A 212 -4.33 -18.74 5.82
C ASP A 212 -4.70 -17.27 6.04
N LYS A 213 -5.04 -16.93 7.27
CA LYS A 213 -5.22 -15.54 7.71
C LYS A 213 -4.42 -15.28 8.98
N LYS A 214 -3.98 -14.04 9.18
CA LYS A 214 -3.28 -13.62 10.41
C LYS A 214 -4.09 -12.55 11.12
N GLN A 215 -4.27 -12.68 12.43
CA GLN A 215 -5.09 -11.75 13.19
C GLN A 215 -4.26 -10.53 13.63
N PHE A 216 -4.73 -9.31 13.40
CA PHE A 216 -4.10 -8.15 14.00
C PHE A 216 -4.49 -8.04 15.48
N SER A 217 -3.49 -7.97 16.36
CA SER A 217 -3.69 -7.69 17.80
C SER A 217 -3.32 -6.25 18.17
N GLU A 218 -2.60 -5.54 17.30
CA GLU A 218 -2.14 -4.17 17.54
C GLU A 218 -2.57 -3.24 16.41
N SER A 219 -3.19 -2.11 16.77
CA SER A 219 -3.67 -1.10 15.80
C SER A 219 -2.52 -0.49 14.99
N ALA A 220 -1.38 -0.24 15.62
CA ALA A 220 -0.21 0.32 14.95
C ALA A 220 0.40 -0.61 13.88
N VAL A 221 0.22 -1.93 14.04
CA VAL A 221 0.65 -2.90 13.02
C VAL A 221 -0.36 -2.93 11.88
N LEU A 222 -1.67 -2.90 12.18
CA LEU A 222 -2.68 -2.78 11.13
C LEU A 222 -2.46 -1.52 10.28
N GLU A 223 -2.26 -0.36 10.92
CA GLU A 223 -1.99 0.90 10.22
C GLU A 223 -0.74 0.82 9.32
N ALA A 224 0.32 0.18 9.81
CA ALA A 224 1.54 -0.01 9.04
C ALA A 224 1.31 -0.81 7.76
N TRP A 225 0.44 -1.83 7.81
CA TRP A 225 0.07 -2.64 6.64
C TRP A 225 -0.98 -1.99 5.76
N SER A 226 -1.96 -1.30 6.33
CA SER A 226 -3.16 -0.88 5.60
C SER A 226 -3.16 0.57 5.18
N ASN A 227 -2.35 1.43 5.81
CA ASN A 227 -2.48 2.89 5.69
C ASN A 227 -3.91 3.38 5.98
N ASN A 228 -4.59 2.77 6.96
CA ASN A 228 -5.99 3.01 7.27
C ASN A 228 -6.98 2.61 6.15
N ALA A 229 -6.57 1.82 5.16
CA ALA A 229 -7.49 1.24 4.19
C ALA A 229 -8.55 0.39 4.93
N PRO A 230 -9.85 0.57 4.60
CA PRO A 230 -10.91 -0.18 5.26
C PRO A 230 -10.77 -1.67 4.94
N PRO A 231 -11.00 -2.55 5.93
CA PRO A 231 -11.02 -3.97 5.67
C PRO A 231 -12.28 -4.36 4.92
N SER A 232 -12.13 -5.27 3.98
CA SER A 232 -13.24 -5.88 3.26
C SER A 232 -14.09 -6.75 4.19
N ILE A 233 -15.38 -6.86 3.90
CA ILE A 233 -16.28 -7.74 4.64
C ILE A 233 -16.43 -9.03 3.84
N SER A 234 -16.21 -10.18 4.48
CA SER A 234 -16.47 -11.46 3.81
C SER A 234 -16.74 -12.61 4.75
N GLY A 235 -17.71 -13.44 4.37
CA GLY A 235 -17.96 -14.74 5.01
C GLY A 235 -16.91 -15.80 4.63
N LEU A 236 -16.29 -15.70 3.46
CA LEU A 236 -15.33 -16.69 2.94
C LEU A 236 -14.13 -16.88 3.85
N ILE A 237 -13.71 -15.82 4.56
CA ILE A 237 -12.57 -15.88 5.47
C ILE A 237 -12.78 -16.84 6.65
N ASN A 238 -14.03 -17.23 6.95
CA ASN A 238 -14.32 -18.20 8.00
C ASN A 238 -13.74 -19.59 7.69
N ASN A 239 -13.48 -19.88 6.42
CA ASN A 239 -12.91 -21.15 5.96
C ASN A 239 -11.37 -21.18 6.01
N LEU A 240 -10.72 -20.05 6.33
CA LEU A 240 -9.27 -19.94 6.43
C LEU A 240 -8.79 -20.16 7.88
N GLN A 241 -7.70 -20.90 8.01
CA GLN A 241 -7.03 -21.09 9.30
C GLN A 241 -6.37 -19.80 9.78
N THR A 242 -6.53 -19.47 11.07
CA THR A 242 -5.82 -18.35 11.69
C THR A 242 -4.40 -18.77 12.12
N LEU A 243 -3.36 -18.06 11.67
CA LEU A 243 -1.95 -18.36 11.94
C LEU A 243 -1.18 -17.16 12.52
N GLY A 244 -1.29 -17.00 13.84
CA GLY A 244 -0.54 -16.00 14.62
C GLY A 244 -0.90 -14.56 14.25
N ASN A 245 -0.08 -13.64 14.78
CA ASN A 245 -0.23 -12.20 14.56
C ASN A 245 0.87 -11.68 13.62
N PRO A 246 0.55 -10.76 12.71
CA PRO A 246 1.58 -10.08 11.93
C PRO A 246 2.29 -9.02 12.79
N THR A 247 3.45 -8.59 12.31
CA THR A 247 4.29 -7.51 12.84
C THR A 247 4.52 -6.48 11.73
N LYS A 248 5.33 -5.44 12.00
CA LYS A 248 5.76 -4.46 10.98
C LYS A 248 6.89 -4.97 10.08
N LEU A 249 7.41 -6.18 10.30
CA LEU A 249 8.42 -6.79 9.45
C LEU A 249 7.81 -8.02 8.78
N ALA A 250 7.99 -8.16 7.48
CA ALA A 250 7.47 -9.32 6.77
C ALA A 250 8.38 -9.81 5.67
N LYS A 251 8.25 -11.10 5.35
CA LYS A 251 8.87 -11.70 4.18
C LYS A 251 7.93 -12.68 3.49
N GLY A 252 8.06 -12.72 2.16
CA GLY A 252 7.47 -13.77 1.33
C GLY A 252 8.35 -15.03 1.28
N PRO A 253 8.20 -15.87 0.25
CA PRO A 253 9.04 -17.05 0.02
C PRO A 253 10.50 -16.70 -0.38
N GLY A 254 10.76 -15.45 -0.79
CA GLY A 254 12.09 -14.94 -1.09
C GLY A 254 12.99 -14.75 0.14
N GLN A 255 14.17 -14.17 -0.09
CA GLN A 255 15.11 -13.83 0.98
C GLN A 255 14.93 -12.40 1.48
N GLU A 256 14.21 -11.57 0.73
CA GLU A 256 13.95 -10.17 1.02
C GLU A 256 13.10 -10.02 2.29
N ILE A 257 13.53 -9.12 3.18
CA ILE A 257 12.77 -8.71 4.37
C ILE A 257 12.31 -7.28 4.13
N TYR A 258 11.04 -7.02 4.41
CA TYR A 258 10.44 -5.71 4.25
C TYR A 258 10.01 -5.12 5.58
N LEU A 259 10.23 -3.82 5.75
CA LEU A 259 9.58 -2.99 6.75
C LEU A 259 8.26 -2.44 6.18
N LEU A 260 7.17 -2.61 6.92
CA LEU A 260 5.85 -2.10 6.58
C LEU A 260 5.63 -0.76 7.27
N LEU A 261 5.32 0.27 6.48
CA LEU A 261 5.04 1.62 6.95
C LEU A 261 3.97 2.25 6.07
N SER A 262 2.86 2.67 6.69
CA SER A 262 1.77 3.41 6.04
C SER A 262 1.32 2.76 4.71
N GLY A 263 1.08 1.44 4.74
CA GLY A 263 0.60 0.65 3.61
C GLY A 263 1.62 0.41 2.49
N LYS A 264 2.90 0.67 2.75
CA LYS A 264 3.99 0.39 1.83
C LYS A 264 5.01 -0.57 2.44
N LYS A 265 5.62 -1.40 1.60
CA LYS A 265 6.75 -2.26 1.95
C LYS A 265 8.07 -1.64 1.51
N TYR A 266 9.02 -1.51 2.43
CA TYR A 266 10.37 -1.01 2.15
C TYR A 266 11.35 -2.15 2.32
N HIS A 267 12.09 -2.48 1.27
CA HIS A 267 13.03 -3.60 1.28
C HIS A 267 14.26 -3.24 2.12
N LEU A 268 14.57 -4.03 3.14
CA LEU A 268 15.82 -3.91 3.86
C LEU A 268 16.94 -4.49 2.99
N VAL A 269 17.72 -3.58 2.39
CA VAL A 269 18.71 -3.87 1.33
C VAL A 269 19.74 -4.94 1.71
N ASP A 270 20.07 -5.03 3.00
CA ASP A 270 21.03 -5.98 3.55
C ASP A 270 20.78 -6.23 5.05
N TYR A 271 21.54 -7.17 5.59
CA TYR A 271 21.48 -7.52 7.01
C TYR A 271 22.04 -6.41 7.91
N ASP A 272 22.94 -5.57 7.40
CA ASP A 272 23.50 -4.43 8.15
C ASP A 272 22.42 -3.37 8.41
N ALA A 273 21.55 -3.08 7.44
CA ALA A 273 20.37 -2.27 7.63
C ALA A 273 19.45 -2.91 8.68
N PHE A 274 19.15 -4.20 8.54
CA PHE A 274 18.30 -4.93 9.50
C PHE A 274 18.77 -4.77 10.95
N ILE A 275 20.05 -5.01 11.25
CA ILE A 275 20.60 -4.88 12.60
C ILE A 275 20.76 -3.42 13.03
N ALA A 276 21.05 -2.50 12.11
CA ALA A 276 21.20 -1.08 12.42
C ALA A 276 19.89 -0.47 12.93
N PHE A 277 18.74 -0.92 12.45
CA PHE A 277 17.42 -0.57 12.98
C PHE A 277 17.04 -1.35 14.25
N ASN A 278 17.94 -2.18 14.77
CA ASN A 278 17.74 -3.05 15.93
C ASN A 278 16.59 -4.06 15.76
N TYR A 279 16.41 -4.57 14.53
CA TYR A 279 15.41 -5.60 14.24
C TYR A 279 15.96 -7.01 14.53
N ASN A 280 15.03 -7.94 14.80
CA ASN A 280 15.33 -9.35 15.06
C ASN A 280 14.48 -10.27 14.18
N LEU A 281 15.06 -11.39 13.71
CA LEU A 281 14.36 -12.35 12.83
C LEU A 281 13.07 -12.92 13.45
N ASN A 282 12.99 -13.02 14.77
CA ASN A 282 11.79 -13.47 15.48
C ASN A 282 10.61 -12.50 15.34
N GLN A 283 10.87 -11.26 14.94
CA GLN A 283 9.86 -10.25 14.65
C GLN A 283 9.38 -10.32 13.20
N VAL A 284 9.92 -11.19 12.35
CA VAL A 284 9.57 -11.23 10.93
C VAL A 284 8.35 -12.13 10.70
N THR A 285 7.29 -11.54 10.16
CA THR A 285 6.09 -12.26 9.76
C THR A 285 6.29 -12.92 8.40
N HIS A 286 6.16 -14.25 8.34
CA HIS A 286 6.14 -14.98 7.07
C HIS A 286 4.74 -14.94 6.45
N VAL A 287 4.66 -14.53 5.18
CA VAL A 287 3.44 -14.43 4.38
C VAL A 287 3.64 -15.09 3.01
N SER A 288 2.56 -15.28 2.26
CA SER A 288 2.64 -15.74 0.87
C SER A 288 3.31 -14.70 -0.05
N GLY A 289 3.79 -15.13 -1.22
CA GLY A 289 4.38 -14.21 -2.21
C GLY A 289 3.35 -13.21 -2.72
N GLU A 290 2.12 -13.67 -2.89
CA GLU A 290 0.94 -12.97 -3.34
C GLU A 290 0.57 -11.87 -2.35
N THR A 291 0.53 -12.21 -1.05
CA THR A 291 0.26 -11.23 0.02
C THR A 291 1.31 -10.14 0.07
N ILE A 292 2.60 -10.49 0.06
CA ILE A 292 3.64 -9.45 0.12
C ILE A 292 3.69 -8.63 -1.17
N ASN A 293 3.37 -9.21 -2.34
CA ASN A 293 3.38 -8.51 -3.62
C ASN A 293 2.20 -7.56 -3.81
N ALA A 294 1.08 -7.84 -3.17
CA ALA A 294 -0.08 -6.96 -3.18
C ALA A 294 0.09 -5.70 -2.30
N VAL A 295 1.10 -5.66 -1.40
CA VAL A 295 1.47 -4.45 -0.67
C VAL A 295 2.33 -3.56 -1.57
N ALA A 296 1.94 -2.28 -1.70
CA ALA A 296 2.63 -1.31 -2.54
C ALA A 296 4.11 -1.17 -2.16
N TYR A 297 4.99 -1.19 -3.16
CA TYR A 297 6.43 -1.05 -2.93
C TYR A 297 6.80 0.42 -2.63
N GLY A 298 7.46 0.64 -1.50
CA GLY A 298 7.86 1.95 -0.99
C GLY A 298 9.30 2.34 -1.33
N GLY A 299 10.15 1.38 -1.71
CA GLY A 299 11.56 1.60 -2.03
C GLY A 299 12.52 0.74 -1.22
N GLU A 300 13.80 0.98 -1.44
CA GLU A 300 14.92 0.34 -0.74
C GLU A 300 15.23 1.10 0.55
N LEU A 301 15.25 0.42 1.69
CA LEU A 301 15.59 0.95 3.01
C LEU A 301 17.05 0.63 3.35
N ASN A 302 17.89 1.66 3.28
CA ASN A 302 19.28 1.67 3.72
C ASN A 302 19.41 2.18 5.15
N ARG A 303 20.63 2.12 5.69
CA ARG A 303 21.01 2.76 6.96
C ARG A 303 21.05 4.28 6.87
N LEU A 304 21.21 4.84 5.67
CA LEU A 304 21.20 6.29 5.44
C LEU A 304 19.78 6.72 5.11
N ILE A 305 19.19 7.57 5.94
CA ILE A 305 17.80 8.00 5.77
C ILE A 305 17.66 9.51 5.85
N ARG A 306 16.56 10.02 5.30
CA ARG A 306 16.13 11.42 5.49
C ARG A 306 14.62 11.50 5.62
N GLY A 307 14.15 12.54 6.30
CA GLY A 307 12.75 12.96 6.21
C GLY A 307 12.51 13.87 5.00
N SER A 308 11.47 14.71 5.08
CA SER A 308 11.21 15.75 4.08
C SER A 308 12.19 16.92 4.16
N GLY A 309 12.85 17.13 5.32
CA GLY A 309 13.86 18.16 5.53
C GLY A 309 15.20 17.86 4.83
N PRO A 310 16.17 18.80 4.89
CA PRO A 310 17.51 18.62 4.35
C PRO A 310 18.41 17.71 5.21
N GLU A 311 18.03 17.44 6.46
CA GLU A 311 18.84 16.66 7.40
C GLU A 311 18.94 15.19 6.98
N ILE A 312 20.17 14.66 7.05
CA ILE A 312 20.48 13.27 6.72
C ILE A 312 20.94 12.58 7.99
N TYR A 313 20.50 11.35 8.17
CA TYR A 313 20.83 10.55 9.34
C TYR A 313 21.44 9.22 8.93
N LEU A 314 22.50 8.83 9.63
CA LEU A 314 22.93 7.44 9.70
C LEU A 314 22.14 6.75 10.80
N VAL A 315 21.55 5.61 10.50
CA VAL A 315 20.96 4.71 11.49
C VAL A 315 21.99 3.67 11.91
N GLU A 316 22.18 3.56 13.22
CA GLU A 316 23.14 2.66 13.84
C GLU A 316 22.70 2.31 15.26
N ASN A 317 22.68 1.01 15.60
CA ASN A 317 22.27 0.50 16.91
C ASN A 317 20.91 1.02 17.40
N GLY A 318 19.95 1.13 16.48
CA GLY A 318 18.60 1.63 16.75
C GLY A 318 18.48 3.14 16.93
N GLN A 319 19.57 3.90 16.76
CA GLN A 319 19.58 5.36 16.89
C GLN A 319 19.73 6.05 15.53
N LYS A 320 19.13 7.23 15.36
CA LYS A 320 19.44 8.14 14.25
C LYS A 320 20.55 9.10 14.67
N ARG A 321 21.61 9.16 13.90
CA ARG A 321 22.78 10.03 14.11
C ARG A 321 22.81 11.06 13.00
N HIS A 322 22.76 12.34 13.34
CA HIS A 322 22.75 13.41 12.33
C HIS A 322 24.10 13.49 11.63
N ILE A 323 24.09 13.75 10.32
CA ILE A 323 25.29 14.02 9.51
C ILE A 323 25.31 15.52 9.24
N PRO A 324 26.10 16.31 9.98
CA PRO A 324 25.99 17.78 9.96
C PRO A 324 26.39 18.44 8.64
N SER A 325 27.16 17.77 7.79
CA SER A 325 27.64 18.37 6.54
C SER A 325 27.90 17.37 5.40
N PRO A 326 27.82 17.80 4.12
CA PRO A 326 28.20 17.00 2.95
C PRO A 326 29.65 16.48 2.98
N GLU A 327 30.56 17.21 3.61
CA GLU A 327 31.97 16.80 3.75
C GLU A 327 32.07 15.57 4.65
N ILE A 328 31.34 15.55 5.78
CA ILE A 328 31.26 14.38 6.65
C ILE A 328 30.68 13.20 5.87
N PHE A 329 29.58 13.40 5.15
CA PHE A 329 28.98 12.35 4.32
C PHE A 329 29.98 11.74 3.32
N SER A 330 30.71 12.60 2.60
CA SER A 330 31.70 12.19 1.60
C SER A 330 32.92 11.51 2.21
N SER A 331 33.28 11.85 3.44
CA SER A 331 34.43 11.29 4.16
C SER A 331 34.27 9.78 4.47
N TYR A 332 33.04 9.28 4.56
CA TYR A 332 32.74 7.85 4.68
C TYR A 332 32.64 7.13 3.33
N GLY A 333 32.82 7.84 2.21
CA GLY A 333 32.67 7.28 0.86
C GLY A 333 31.23 6.92 0.51
N TRP A 334 30.24 7.45 1.24
CA TRP A 334 28.84 7.18 0.98
C TRP A 334 28.36 7.83 -0.31
N SER A 335 27.39 7.17 -0.96
CA SER A 335 26.73 7.69 -2.15
C SER A 335 25.41 8.36 -1.77
N TRP A 336 25.16 9.54 -2.31
CA TRP A 336 23.88 10.25 -2.14
C TRP A 336 22.68 9.43 -2.65
N ALA A 337 22.91 8.54 -3.62
CA ALA A 337 21.89 7.62 -4.13
C ALA A 337 21.49 6.52 -3.12
N SER A 338 22.32 6.29 -2.09
CA SER A 338 22.04 5.32 -1.01
C SER A 338 21.17 5.90 0.11
N ILE A 339 20.78 7.18 0.02
CA ILE A 339 19.91 7.81 1.02
C ILE A 339 18.46 7.44 0.73
N THR A 340 17.80 6.81 1.69
CA THR A 340 16.38 6.49 1.59
C THR A 340 15.52 7.61 2.16
N ALA A 341 14.59 8.12 1.36
CA ALA A 341 13.56 9.03 1.84
C ALA A 341 12.50 8.26 2.65
N MET A 342 12.21 8.73 3.85
CA MET A 342 11.31 8.07 4.80
C MET A 342 10.23 9.03 5.33
N PRO A 343 9.06 8.52 5.74
CA PRO A 343 8.05 9.34 6.40
C PRO A 343 8.62 10.05 7.64
N ASN A 344 8.29 11.33 7.82
CA ASN A 344 8.76 12.11 8.97
C ASN A 344 8.38 11.46 10.31
N SER A 345 7.22 10.80 10.37
CA SER A 345 6.77 10.07 11.56
C SER A 345 7.72 8.93 11.93
N PHE A 346 8.24 8.19 10.95
CA PHE A 346 9.22 7.14 11.18
C PHE A 346 10.57 7.71 11.65
N VAL A 347 11.08 8.73 10.96
CA VAL A 347 12.35 9.39 11.34
C VAL A 347 12.25 10.00 12.74
N ALA A 348 11.09 10.57 13.11
CA ALA A 348 10.87 11.16 14.43
C ALA A 348 10.85 10.12 15.56
N GLN A 349 10.40 8.89 15.30
CA GLN A 349 10.33 7.81 16.30
C GLN A 349 11.68 7.19 16.64
N LEU A 350 12.69 7.33 15.77
CA LEU A 350 14.03 6.82 16.06
C LEU A 350 14.70 7.67 17.16
N PRO A 351 15.22 7.04 18.24
CA PRO A 351 15.98 7.73 19.27
C PRO A 351 17.17 8.51 18.68
N PRO A 352 17.43 9.75 19.13
CA PRO A 352 18.60 10.50 18.69
C PRO A 352 19.88 9.89 19.28
N GLY A 353 20.92 9.80 18.47
CA GLY A 353 22.29 9.51 18.87
C GLY A 353 23.23 10.71 18.61
N PRO A 354 24.50 10.63 19.00
CA PRO A 354 25.47 11.69 18.73
C PRO A 354 25.71 11.85 17.24
N ASP A 355 26.03 13.07 16.82
CA ASP A 355 26.36 13.38 15.43
C ASP A 355 27.46 12.47 14.88
N VAL A 356 27.40 12.19 13.59
CA VAL A 356 28.42 11.44 12.88
C VAL A 356 29.68 12.34 12.79
N PRO A 357 30.83 11.93 13.36
CA PRO A 357 32.05 12.71 13.26
C PRO A 357 32.61 12.64 11.83
N PHE A 358 33.51 13.55 11.47
CA PHE A 358 34.21 13.45 10.20
C PHE A 358 35.10 12.17 10.17
N ASN A 359 34.91 11.31 9.17
CA ASN A 359 35.80 10.17 8.95
C ASN A 359 37.05 10.65 8.24
N LEU A 360 38.04 11.11 9.01
CA LEU A 360 39.35 11.34 8.44
C LEU A 360 39.79 10.03 7.75
N PRO A 361 40.14 10.05 6.44
CA PRO A 361 40.99 8.99 5.90
C PRO A 361 42.25 8.89 6.78
N SER A 362 43.12 7.91 6.58
CA SER A 362 44.44 7.91 7.22
C SER A 362 45.31 9.08 6.69
N VAL A 363 44.93 10.30 7.05
CA VAL A 363 45.63 11.54 6.77
C VAL A 363 46.41 11.85 8.03
N PRO A 364 47.73 12.11 7.93
CA PRO A 364 48.51 12.48 9.10
C PRO A 364 47.87 13.68 9.80
N SER A 365 47.43 13.47 11.05
CA SER A 365 46.97 14.55 11.91
C SER A 365 48.13 15.03 12.78
N LEU A 366 48.25 16.35 12.89
CA LEU A 366 49.15 16.98 13.85
C LEU A 366 48.36 17.17 15.15
N ASN A 367 48.65 16.33 16.15
CA ASN A 367 48.07 16.47 17.47
C ASN A 367 48.92 17.48 18.24
N ILE A 368 48.28 18.54 18.70
CA ILE A 368 48.92 19.65 19.39
C ILE A 368 48.30 19.76 20.79
N THR A 369 49.17 19.99 21.77
CA THR A 369 48.80 20.26 23.16
C THR A 369 49.74 21.33 23.73
N ALA A 370 49.52 21.74 24.96
CA ALA A 370 50.39 22.65 25.68
C ALA A 370 50.31 22.44 27.20
N ASN A 371 51.32 22.89 27.94
CA ASN A 371 51.31 22.83 29.42
C ASN A 371 50.42 23.91 30.09
N GLY A 372 49.77 24.76 29.29
CA GLY A 372 48.87 25.82 29.72
C GLY A 372 47.86 26.17 28.62
N PRO A 373 46.96 27.13 28.85
CA PRO A 373 45.89 27.44 27.90
C PRO A 373 46.42 28.02 26.59
N TYR A 374 45.77 27.66 25.48
CA TYR A 374 46.11 28.11 24.14
C TYR A 374 44.85 28.36 23.30
N THR A 375 45.00 29.23 22.30
CA THR A 375 43.93 29.65 21.39
C THR A 375 44.25 29.15 19.99
N VAL A 376 43.24 28.70 19.25
CA VAL A 376 43.40 28.33 17.85
C VAL A 376 42.79 29.42 16.97
N LEU A 377 43.58 29.93 16.04
CA LEU A 377 43.22 30.95 15.07
C LEU A 377 43.23 30.35 13.65
N ASN A 378 42.45 30.92 12.74
CA ASN A 378 42.65 30.70 11.30
C ASN A 378 43.62 31.75 10.70
N SER A 379 44.02 31.58 9.45
CA SER A 379 44.94 32.51 8.75
C SER A 379 44.43 33.95 8.60
N SER A 380 43.15 34.22 8.88
CA SER A 380 42.58 35.57 8.94
C SER A 380 42.62 36.19 10.35
N GLY A 381 43.15 35.48 11.34
CA GLY A 381 43.25 35.90 12.73
C GLY A 381 41.98 35.67 13.56
N GLN A 382 40.96 35.01 13.02
CA GLN A 382 39.74 34.69 13.74
C GLN A 382 39.97 33.52 14.70
N THR A 383 39.52 33.65 15.95
CA THR A 383 39.48 32.54 16.91
C THR A 383 38.48 31.47 16.47
N ILE A 384 38.95 30.24 16.33
CA ILE A 384 38.16 29.07 15.91
C ILE A 384 38.03 28.01 17.02
N ALA A 385 38.90 28.02 18.04
CA ALA A 385 38.74 27.24 19.26
C ALA A 385 39.58 27.81 20.40
N ASN A 386 39.25 27.43 21.64
CA ASN A 386 40.07 27.64 22.83
C ASN A 386 40.30 26.28 23.50
N ALA A 387 41.46 26.10 24.11
CA ALA A 387 41.82 24.87 24.81
C ALA A 387 42.58 25.16 26.11
N ASN A 388 42.38 24.29 27.10
CA ASN A 388 43.11 24.32 28.36
C ASN A 388 44.46 23.59 28.25
N GLY A 389 45.33 23.79 29.24
CA GLY A 389 46.57 23.02 29.35
C GLY A 389 46.28 21.51 29.44
N GLY A 390 46.97 20.72 28.63
CA GLY A 390 46.80 19.28 28.52
C GLY A 390 45.69 18.81 27.56
N GLU A 391 44.81 19.70 27.10
CA GLU A 391 43.82 19.34 26.08
C GLU A 391 44.50 19.16 24.71
N HIS A 392 44.16 18.07 24.02
CA HIS A 392 44.69 17.77 22.69
C HIS A 392 43.69 18.19 21.61
N LEU A 393 44.17 18.99 20.68
CA LEU A 393 43.47 19.31 19.44
C LEU A 393 44.26 18.79 18.25
N SER A 394 43.57 18.30 17.24
CA SER A 394 44.19 17.71 16.05
C SER A 394 43.92 18.59 14.83
N ALA A 395 44.97 18.96 14.10
CA ALA A 395 44.85 19.63 12.81
C ALA A 395 45.14 18.64 11.68
N SER A 396 44.26 18.62 10.68
CA SER A 396 44.41 17.78 9.49
C SER A 396 44.11 18.60 8.23
N TYR A 397 44.67 18.20 7.09
CA TYR A 397 44.35 18.80 5.80
C TYR A 397 43.90 17.72 4.82
N TYR A 398 42.71 17.87 4.26
CA TYR A 398 42.17 16.94 3.29
C TYR A 398 41.44 17.68 2.17
N ASN A 399 41.78 17.34 0.93
CA ASN A 399 41.09 17.78 -0.29
C ASN A 399 40.78 19.30 -0.35
N GLY A 400 41.76 20.17 -0.03
CA GLY A 400 41.57 21.62 -0.08
C GLY A 400 41.18 22.26 1.26
N THR A 401 40.80 21.47 2.26
CA THR A 401 40.21 21.95 3.51
C THR A 401 41.06 21.54 4.72
N TYR A 402 41.30 22.49 5.62
CA TYR A 402 41.83 22.24 6.95
C TYR A 402 40.69 21.89 7.90
N TYR A 403 40.95 20.91 8.78
CA TYR A 403 40.03 20.45 9.81
C TYR A 403 40.71 20.60 11.17
N LEU A 404 40.00 21.22 12.11
CA LEU A 404 40.33 21.24 13.52
C LEU A 404 39.40 20.27 14.25
N LEU A 405 39.97 19.34 14.99
CA LEU A 405 39.24 18.28 15.67
C LEU A 405 39.60 18.25 17.16
N ASN A 406 38.64 17.87 17.99
CA ASN A 406 38.91 17.56 19.40
C ASN A 406 39.45 16.14 19.59
N ALA A 407 39.76 15.76 20.82
CA ALA A 407 40.26 14.43 21.18
C ALA A 407 39.30 13.26 20.83
N SER A 408 38.00 13.53 20.64
CA SER A 408 37.00 12.55 20.20
C SER A 408 36.82 12.52 18.68
N ASN A 409 37.72 13.16 17.92
CA ASN A 409 37.63 13.36 16.47
C ASN A 409 36.39 14.16 16.00
N ALA A 410 35.70 14.86 16.90
CA ALA A 410 34.61 15.75 16.50
C ALA A 410 35.19 17.02 15.89
N THR A 411 34.63 17.46 14.77
CA THR A 411 35.07 18.67 14.08
C THR A 411 34.65 19.91 14.85
N LEU A 412 35.64 20.68 15.32
CA LEU A 412 35.45 21.98 15.95
C LEU A 412 35.38 23.09 14.91
N TRP A 413 36.15 22.96 13.81
CA TRP A 413 36.17 23.93 12.72
C TRP A 413 36.68 23.27 11.43
N SER A 414 36.25 23.80 10.28
CA SER A 414 36.85 23.48 8.98
C SER A 414 36.83 24.68 8.03
N GLY A 415 37.81 24.77 7.14
CA GLY A 415 37.90 25.85 6.15
C GLY A 415 39.15 25.79 5.28
N SER A 416 39.28 26.69 4.31
CA SER A 416 40.43 26.75 3.40
C SER A 416 41.64 27.47 3.99
N ALA A 417 41.46 28.19 5.10
CA ALA A 417 42.50 28.92 5.81
C ALA A 417 43.37 27.98 6.67
N SER A 418 44.68 28.25 6.76
CA SER A 418 45.58 27.52 7.67
C SER A 418 45.16 27.70 9.13
N ILE A 419 45.59 26.75 9.97
CA ILE A 419 45.26 26.70 11.39
C ILE A 419 46.50 27.09 12.19
N LYS A 420 46.38 28.03 13.11
CA LYS A 420 47.46 28.52 13.96
C LYS A 420 47.12 28.33 15.44
N PHE A 421 47.98 27.62 16.16
CA PHE A 421 47.88 27.39 17.60
C PHE A 421 48.76 28.40 18.32
N VAL A 422 48.16 29.24 19.15
CA VAL A 422 48.82 30.37 19.80
C VAL A 422 48.77 30.19 21.32
N PRO A 423 49.91 30.12 22.01
CA PRO A 423 49.93 30.08 23.47
C PRO A 423 49.36 31.38 24.05
N ASN A 424 48.58 31.30 25.13
CA ASN A 424 47.96 32.49 25.73
C ASN A 424 48.94 33.32 26.60
N SER A 425 50.14 32.80 26.90
CA SER A 425 51.23 33.53 27.55
C SER A 425 52.59 33.01 27.10
N GLY A 426 53.65 33.81 27.30
CA GLY A 426 55.02 33.42 26.95
C GLY A 426 55.58 32.24 27.76
N ASP A 427 54.94 31.90 28.88
CA ASP A 427 55.32 30.78 29.74
C ASP A 427 54.79 29.43 29.25
N VAL A 428 53.76 29.44 28.39
CA VAL A 428 53.16 28.24 27.82
C VAL A 428 54.10 27.63 26.78
N ILE A 429 54.34 26.33 26.93
CA ILE A 429 55.13 25.49 26.04
C ILE A 429 54.15 24.67 25.23
N MET A 430 54.17 24.87 23.91
CA MET A 430 53.40 24.10 22.95
C MET A 430 54.12 22.78 22.64
N GLU A 431 53.36 21.74 22.30
CA GLU A 431 53.89 20.42 21.98
C GLU A 431 53.16 19.80 20.78
N ILE A 432 53.93 19.28 19.82
CA ILE A 432 53.41 18.42 18.74
C ILE A 432 53.48 16.96 19.22
N SER A 433 52.40 16.48 19.84
CA SER A 433 52.37 15.16 20.49
C SER A 433 52.21 13.99 19.52
N SER A 434 51.92 14.23 18.24
CA SER A 434 51.80 13.15 17.23
C SER A 434 53.11 12.79 16.52
N TYR A 435 54.21 13.50 16.79
CA TYR A 435 55.50 13.26 16.14
C TYR A 435 56.45 12.53 17.10
N SER A 436 57.24 11.58 16.58
CA SER A 436 58.31 10.95 17.39
C SER A 436 59.39 11.98 17.68
N ASP A 437 59.81 12.11 18.94
CA ASP A 437 60.91 13.02 19.31
C ASP A 437 62.19 12.64 18.54
N PRO A 438 62.67 13.49 17.61
CA PRO A 438 63.85 13.18 16.81
C PRO A 438 65.15 13.26 17.62
N ASN A 439 65.10 13.69 18.88
CA ASN A 439 66.27 13.74 19.73
C ASN A 439 66.69 12.35 20.26
N TRP A 440 67.60 11.72 19.54
CA TRP A 440 68.14 10.40 19.87
C TRP A 440 68.82 10.32 21.26
N ASN A 441 69.23 11.43 21.87
CA ASN A 441 69.91 11.43 23.18
C ASN A 441 68.97 11.73 24.36
N GLY A 442 67.70 12.07 24.11
CA GLY A 442 66.67 12.31 25.11
C GLY A 442 66.89 13.51 26.06
N SER A 443 67.92 14.34 25.83
CA SER A 443 68.25 15.47 26.72
C SER A 443 67.25 16.62 26.66
N VAL A 444 66.50 16.72 25.56
CA VAL A 444 65.48 17.73 25.28
C VAL A 444 64.43 17.12 24.35
N ASN A 445 63.16 17.51 24.47
CA ASN A 445 62.13 17.09 23.55
C ASN A 445 61.96 18.14 22.45
N TYR A 446 62.35 17.82 21.21
CA TYR A 446 62.31 18.77 20.10
C TYR A 446 60.91 19.04 19.55
N ASN A 447 59.91 18.29 20.00
CA ASN A 447 58.51 18.59 19.69
C ASN A 447 57.92 19.64 20.63
N ARG A 448 58.67 20.08 21.65
CA ARG A 448 58.25 21.09 22.63
C ARG A 448 58.98 22.40 22.41
N PHE A 449 58.23 23.50 22.29
CA PHE A 449 58.82 24.81 22.06
C PHE A 449 57.92 25.95 22.55
N ARG A 450 58.52 27.13 22.68
CA ARG A 450 57.82 28.39 22.96
C ARG A 450 57.52 29.06 21.62
N GLY A 451 56.32 29.58 21.46
CA GLY A 451 55.88 30.21 20.20
C GLY A 451 54.61 29.57 19.66
N ALA A 452 54.15 30.09 18.53
CA ALA A 452 52.96 29.59 17.85
C ALA A 452 53.30 28.44 16.90
N ILE A 453 52.34 27.55 16.70
CA ILE A 453 52.41 26.46 15.71
C ILE A 453 51.43 26.78 14.59
N GLU A 454 51.92 27.07 13.40
CA GLU A 454 51.06 27.15 12.22
C GLU A 454 51.07 25.84 11.46
N VAL A 455 49.89 25.30 11.18
CA VAL A 455 49.69 24.11 10.38
C VAL A 455 49.32 24.54 8.96
N VAL A 456 50.25 24.34 8.04
CA VAL A 456 50.14 24.76 6.64
C VAL A 456 50.34 23.58 5.70
N ARG A 457 49.76 23.69 4.51
CA ARG A 457 49.91 22.72 3.43
C ARG A 457 50.94 23.22 2.42
N SER A 458 51.94 22.40 2.13
CA SER A 458 52.93 22.67 1.08
C SER A 458 53.29 21.38 0.32
N GLY A 459 53.28 21.43 -1.01
CA GLY A 459 53.59 20.28 -1.88
C GLY A 459 52.60 19.11 -1.70
N SER A 460 53.07 17.94 -1.28
CA SER A 460 52.25 16.76 -0.95
C SER A 460 51.99 16.53 0.55
N GLY A 461 52.67 17.25 1.45
CA GLY A 461 52.55 17.09 2.91
C GLY A 461 51.94 18.28 3.69
N THR A 462 51.47 17.98 4.90
CA THR A 462 51.10 18.97 5.92
C THR A 462 52.31 19.25 6.80
N TRP A 463 52.58 20.53 7.07
CA TRP A 463 53.74 20.98 7.83
C TRP A 463 53.30 21.72 9.08
N ALA A 464 53.96 21.44 10.20
CA ALA A 464 53.93 22.30 11.37
C ALA A 464 55.10 23.28 11.29
N VAL A 465 54.78 24.56 11.15
CA VAL A 465 55.76 25.66 11.12
C VAL A 465 55.75 26.31 12.48
N ASN A 466 56.89 26.26 13.15
CA ASN A 466 57.10 26.98 14.39
C ASN A 466 57.51 28.43 14.05
N GLU A 467 56.81 29.39 14.65
CA GLU A 467 57.23 30.79 14.67
C GLU A 467 57.93 31.07 16.01
N LEU A 468 59.27 31.11 15.97
CA LEU A 468 60.16 31.38 17.11
C LEU A 468 60.29 32.87 17.43
#